data_AF-A0A7H0Y2L8-F1
#
_entry.id   AF-A0A7H0Y2L8-F1
#
_cell.length_a   1.000
_cell.length_b   1.000
_cell.length_c   1.000
_cell.angle_alpha   90.00
_cell.angle_beta   90.00
_cell.angle_gamma   90.00
#
_symmetry.space_group_name_H-M   'P 1'
#
loop_
_entity.id
_entity.type
_entity.pdbx_description
1 polymer ?
#
loop_
_entity_poly.entity_id
_entity_poly.type
_entity_poly.pdbx_seq_one_letter_code
_entity_poly.pdbx_strand_id
1 'polypeptide(L)'
;MIRSSYYHPDRITWEDTPILSNRTIYESIYTFVSFLEKIVPQCVHDLKQITTNSFDEAIKFYSTSKFKGRVEYHPSNWHLVKKSDTLSEFSTYSNLRQELLRWIDRYNLHSTNDYYITLALWSVDSFYNKSLESEEHEENLSMLNNILYEKEYDIYKIDKDLKPFIFMPTYLCHPLNKKRPPIEKFENKEKFYYEEDEEKSDFRGISWDPLSENWSEFEESMIYMFNEYTKLYRERTLERYKSKGYIEAKEKRKVKHFIWLVYYQVLGFTLRDIADIYNSNEDTVWKGIKSTSEIVLINLSNSLRKR
;
A
#
# COMPACT_ATOMS: atom_id res chain seq x y z
N MET A 1 -21.14 -7.12 5.17
CA MET A 1 -19.78 -7.72 5.16
C MET A 1 -18.79 -6.58 5.00
N ILE A 2 -18.00 -6.27 6.03
CA ILE A 2 -17.14 -5.08 6.05
C ILE A 2 -15.86 -5.41 5.27
N ARG A 3 -15.63 -4.65 4.19
CA ARG A 3 -14.51 -4.83 3.25
C ARG A 3 -13.29 -3.97 3.58
N SER A 4 -13.29 -3.34 4.75
CA SER A 4 -12.28 -2.35 5.11
C SER A 4 -10.91 -2.98 5.33
N SER A 5 -9.94 -2.63 4.49
CA SER A 5 -8.52 -2.92 4.73
C SER A 5 -7.89 -1.80 5.58
N TYR A 6 -6.74 -2.04 6.19
CA TYR A 6 -6.03 -1.06 7.02
C TYR A 6 -4.60 -0.88 6.52
N TYR A 7 -4.01 0.30 6.73
CA TYR A 7 -2.62 0.59 6.37
C TYR A 7 -2.00 1.57 7.35
N HIS A 8 -0.66 1.56 7.43
CA HIS A 8 0.08 2.52 8.22
C HIS A 8 0.61 3.64 7.30
N PRO A 9 0.30 4.92 7.54
CA PRO A 9 0.74 6.02 6.67
C PRO A 9 2.26 6.08 6.48
N ASP A 10 3.01 5.77 7.52
CA ASP A 10 4.48 5.81 7.47
C ASP A 10 5.11 4.55 6.82
N ARG A 11 4.30 3.56 6.39
CA ARG A 11 4.77 2.33 5.72
C ARG A 11 4.34 2.27 4.24
N ILE A 12 4.26 3.44 3.62
CA ILE A 12 4.03 3.60 2.18
C ILE A 12 5.36 3.59 1.41
N THR A 13 6.45 3.93 2.10
CA THR A 13 7.82 3.87 1.61
C THR A 13 8.68 3.19 2.68
N TRP A 14 9.54 2.25 2.33
CA TRP A 14 10.51 1.63 3.24
C TRP A 14 11.91 1.90 2.73
N GLU A 15 12.74 2.62 3.50
CA GLU A 15 14.13 2.95 3.14
C GLU A 15 14.25 3.51 1.70
N ASP A 16 13.43 4.52 1.36
CA ASP A 16 13.37 5.13 0.02
C ASP A 16 12.90 4.18 -1.11
N THR A 17 12.35 3.02 -0.77
CA THR A 17 11.67 2.11 -1.70
C THR A 17 10.15 2.35 -1.67
N PRO A 18 9.46 2.50 -2.82
CA PRO A 18 8.02 2.69 -2.88
C PRO A 18 7.25 1.36 -2.69
N ILE A 19 7.42 0.71 -1.54
CA ILE A 19 6.73 -0.55 -1.20
C ILE A 19 5.38 -0.26 -0.56
N LEU A 20 4.32 -0.77 -1.19
CA LEU A 20 2.96 -0.64 -0.69
C LEU A 20 2.59 -1.86 0.17
N SER A 21 2.33 -1.60 1.44
CA SER A 21 1.90 -2.62 2.43
C SER A 21 0.42 -2.99 2.33
N ASN A 22 -0.38 -2.16 1.67
CA ASN A 22 -1.82 -2.34 1.55
C ASN A 22 -2.23 -2.63 0.10
N ARG A 23 -2.90 -3.77 -0.10
CA ARG A 23 -3.37 -4.23 -1.42
C ARG A 23 -4.29 -3.23 -2.11
N THR A 24 -5.20 -2.61 -1.37
CA THR A 24 -6.16 -1.64 -1.93
C THR A 24 -5.44 -0.40 -2.45
N ILE A 25 -4.44 0.09 -1.72
CA ILE A 25 -3.60 1.22 -2.15
C ILE A 25 -2.76 0.81 -3.36
N TYR A 26 -2.13 -0.38 -3.32
CA TYR A 26 -1.40 -0.95 -4.45
C TYR A 26 -2.23 -1.01 -5.73
N GLU A 27 -3.39 -1.66 -5.70
CA GLU A 27 -4.28 -1.79 -6.87
C GLU A 27 -4.73 -0.40 -7.36
N SER A 28 -4.95 0.56 -6.46
CA SER A 28 -5.38 1.91 -6.81
C SER A 28 -4.27 2.74 -7.47
N ILE A 29 -3.06 2.70 -6.92
CA ILE A 29 -1.89 3.40 -7.49
C ILE A 29 -1.52 2.76 -8.82
N TYR A 30 -1.49 1.43 -8.90
CA TYR A 30 -1.26 0.70 -10.15
C TYR A 30 -2.28 1.12 -11.22
N THR A 31 -3.57 1.13 -10.87
CA THR A 31 -4.64 1.55 -11.78
C THR A 31 -4.44 3.00 -12.25
N PHE A 32 -4.15 3.92 -11.32
CA PHE A 32 -3.90 5.32 -11.65
C PHE A 32 -2.72 5.49 -12.59
N VAL A 33 -1.56 4.89 -12.27
CA VAL A 33 -0.36 4.98 -13.10
C VAL A 33 -0.61 4.36 -14.48
N SER A 34 -1.35 3.25 -14.56
CA SER A 34 -1.71 2.65 -15.85
C SER A 34 -2.52 3.60 -16.74
N PHE A 35 -3.42 4.39 -16.16
CA PHE A 35 -4.16 5.41 -16.91
C PHE A 35 -3.31 6.63 -17.22
N LEU A 36 -2.42 7.03 -16.32
CA LEU A 36 -1.47 8.10 -16.55
C LEU A 36 -0.60 7.81 -17.77
N GLU A 37 0.03 6.63 -17.82
CA GLU A 37 0.88 6.23 -18.96
C GLU A 37 0.09 6.13 -20.26
N LYS A 38 -1.13 5.60 -20.20
CA LYS A 38 -1.99 5.45 -21.38
C LYS A 38 -2.49 6.79 -21.94
N ILE A 39 -2.88 7.73 -21.06
CA ILE A 39 -3.47 9.01 -21.46
C ILE A 39 -2.39 10.06 -21.73
N VAL A 40 -1.28 10.00 -20.99
CA VAL A 40 -0.18 10.96 -21.05
C VAL A 40 1.14 10.20 -21.25
N PRO A 41 1.36 9.55 -22.41
CA PRO A 41 2.60 8.80 -22.67
C PRO A 41 3.86 9.68 -22.61
N GLN A 42 3.72 10.99 -22.83
CA GLN A 42 4.80 11.96 -22.65
C GLN A 42 5.38 11.94 -21.23
N CYS A 43 4.57 11.58 -20.22
CA CYS A 43 4.99 11.43 -18.83
C CYS A 43 6.13 10.41 -18.69
N VAL A 44 6.04 9.28 -19.40
CA VAL A 44 7.08 8.25 -19.42
C VAL A 44 8.24 8.66 -20.32
N HIS A 45 7.95 9.28 -21.47
CA HIS A 45 8.99 9.76 -22.38
C HIS A 45 9.92 10.78 -21.71
N ASP A 46 9.40 11.73 -20.94
CA ASP A 46 10.21 12.70 -20.22
C ASP A 46 11.13 12.01 -19.20
N LEU A 47 10.67 10.97 -18.49
CA LEU A 47 11.54 10.19 -17.60
C LEU A 47 12.70 9.54 -18.35
N LYS A 48 12.50 9.06 -19.58
CA LYS A 48 13.59 8.52 -20.41
C LYS A 48 14.65 9.58 -20.72
N GLN A 49 14.24 10.83 -20.93
CA GLN A 49 15.19 11.93 -21.14
C GLN A 49 15.99 12.22 -19.87
N ILE A 50 15.37 12.13 -18.69
CA ILE A 50 16.06 12.25 -17.40
C ILE A 50 17.11 11.14 -17.26
N THR A 51 16.79 9.90 -17.68
CA THR A 51 17.70 8.76 -17.71
C THR A 51 18.97 9.05 -18.52
N THR A 52 18.82 9.49 -19.77
CA THR A 52 19.98 9.69 -20.67
C THR A 52 20.80 10.92 -20.32
N ASN A 53 20.19 11.94 -19.69
CA ASN A 53 20.86 13.22 -19.44
C ASN A 53 21.46 13.25 -18.03
N SER A 54 20.61 13.34 -17.01
CA SER A 54 21.04 13.67 -15.65
C SER A 54 21.35 12.44 -14.79
N PHE A 55 20.68 11.31 -15.05
CA PHE A 55 20.90 10.08 -14.29
C PHE A 55 22.21 9.39 -14.68
N ASP A 56 22.53 9.34 -15.97
CA ASP A 56 23.82 8.81 -16.45
C ASP A 56 25.02 9.58 -15.87
N GLU A 57 24.94 10.91 -15.76
CA GLU A 57 25.94 11.73 -15.07
C GLU A 57 26.08 11.34 -13.58
N ALA A 58 24.95 11.15 -12.90
CA ALA A 58 24.93 10.74 -11.50
C ALA A 58 25.55 9.34 -11.30
N ILE A 59 25.26 8.39 -12.20
CA ILE A 59 25.84 7.05 -12.21
C ILE A 59 27.34 7.09 -12.50
N LYS A 60 27.80 7.90 -13.46
CA LYS A 60 29.23 8.08 -13.76
C LYS A 60 29.99 8.62 -12.56
N PHE A 61 29.42 9.60 -11.86
CA PHE A 61 29.99 10.10 -10.60
C PHE A 61 30.03 9.01 -9.53
N TYR A 62 28.91 8.32 -9.27
CA TYR A 62 28.85 7.23 -8.29
C TYR A 62 29.92 6.16 -8.57
N SER A 63 30.05 5.76 -9.83
CA SER A 63 30.98 4.71 -10.29
C SER A 63 32.46 5.09 -10.20
N THR A 64 32.80 6.38 -10.16
CA THR A 64 34.17 6.91 -10.08
C THR A 64 34.51 7.50 -8.71
N SER A 65 33.52 7.70 -7.85
CA SER A 65 33.66 8.25 -6.51
C SER A 65 34.17 7.23 -5.47
N LYS A 66 34.48 7.74 -4.27
CA LYS A 66 34.76 6.93 -3.07
C LYS A 66 33.59 6.03 -2.62
N PHE A 67 32.40 6.23 -3.19
CA PHE A 67 31.17 5.54 -2.81
C PHE A 67 30.86 4.30 -3.67
N LYS A 68 31.69 4.01 -4.69
CA LYS A 68 31.49 2.87 -5.59
C LYS A 68 31.21 1.58 -4.81
N GLY A 69 30.11 0.90 -5.16
CA GLY A 69 29.71 -0.38 -4.58
C GLY A 69 28.93 -0.29 -3.27
N ARG A 70 28.67 0.93 -2.76
CA ARG A 70 27.87 1.15 -1.56
C ARG A 70 26.46 1.57 -1.95
N VAL A 71 25.52 0.63 -1.83
CA VAL A 71 24.12 0.76 -2.29
C VAL A 71 23.42 1.97 -1.65
N GLU A 72 23.74 2.28 -0.40
CA GLU A 72 23.16 3.41 0.32
C GLU A 72 23.53 4.78 -0.28
N TYR A 73 24.55 4.85 -1.15
CA TYR A 73 24.97 6.06 -1.87
C TYR A 73 24.57 6.09 -3.35
N HIS A 74 23.81 5.07 -3.81
CA HIS A 74 23.38 4.95 -5.18
C HIS A 74 22.45 6.13 -5.57
N PRO A 75 22.53 6.66 -6.81
CA PRO A 75 21.71 7.79 -7.24
C PRO A 75 20.20 7.47 -7.33
N SER A 76 19.78 6.20 -7.20
CA SER A 76 18.36 5.83 -7.07
C SER A 76 17.78 6.11 -5.67
N ASN A 77 18.60 6.52 -4.70
CA ASN A 77 18.13 6.93 -3.38
C ASN A 77 17.68 8.41 -3.40
N TRP A 78 16.35 8.63 -3.33
CA TRP A 78 15.78 9.98 -3.35
C TRP A 78 16.23 10.84 -2.17
N HIS A 79 16.44 10.28 -0.98
CA HIS A 79 16.90 11.04 0.19
C HIS A 79 18.23 11.75 -0.07
N LEU A 80 19.17 11.09 -0.76
CA LEU A 80 20.45 11.68 -1.16
C LEU A 80 20.28 12.70 -2.28
N VAL A 81 19.54 12.34 -3.33
CA VAL A 81 19.27 13.23 -4.46
C VAL A 81 18.62 14.53 -3.96
N LYS A 82 17.64 14.43 -3.06
CA LYS A 82 16.93 15.57 -2.44
C LYS A 82 17.88 16.51 -1.68
N LYS A 83 18.93 15.98 -1.05
CA LYS A 83 19.91 16.72 -0.24
C LYS A 83 21.12 17.23 -1.02
N SER A 84 21.20 16.98 -2.32
CA SER A 84 22.34 17.35 -3.19
C SER A 84 22.75 18.82 -3.14
N ASP A 85 21.80 19.74 -2.94
CA ASP A 85 22.10 21.18 -2.81
C ASP A 85 22.73 21.54 -1.44
N THR A 86 22.52 20.70 -0.43
CA THR A 86 22.98 20.95 0.95
C THR A 86 24.24 20.17 1.32
N LEU A 87 24.47 19.03 0.65
CA LEU A 87 25.61 18.16 0.89
C LEU A 87 26.57 18.27 -0.30
N SER A 88 27.69 18.97 -0.11
CA SER A 88 28.69 19.21 -1.17
C SER A 88 29.19 17.91 -1.82
N GLU A 89 29.24 16.82 -1.06
CA GLU A 89 29.67 15.49 -1.51
C GLU A 89 28.73 14.87 -2.57
N PHE A 90 27.49 15.35 -2.70
CA PHE A 90 26.48 14.88 -3.66
C PHE A 90 26.02 15.98 -4.62
N SER A 91 26.81 17.05 -4.76
CA SER A 91 26.48 18.18 -5.65
C SER A 91 26.23 17.75 -7.11
N THR A 92 26.87 16.69 -7.58
CA THR A 92 26.63 16.11 -8.92
C THR A 92 25.20 15.56 -9.10
N TYR A 93 24.48 15.25 -8.02
CA TYR A 93 23.07 14.82 -8.10
C TYR A 93 22.09 16.00 -8.23
N SER A 94 22.55 17.25 -8.17
CA SER A 94 21.70 18.44 -8.24
C SER A 94 20.93 18.56 -9.57
N ASN A 95 21.56 18.21 -10.69
CA ASN A 95 20.93 18.21 -12.00
C ASN A 95 19.76 17.20 -12.05
N LEU A 96 20.03 15.95 -11.62
CA LEU A 96 19.02 14.89 -11.50
C LEU A 96 17.85 15.33 -10.61
N ARG A 97 18.15 15.94 -9.46
CA ARG A 97 17.13 16.48 -8.55
C ARG A 97 16.25 17.51 -9.26
N GLN A 98 16.85 18.48 -9.96
CA GLN A 98 16.09 19.55 -10.61
C GLN A 98 15.19 19.02 -11.73
N GLU A 99 15.69 18.08 -12.54
CA GLU A 99 14.91 17.46 -13.61
C GLU A 99 13.72 16.65 -13.06
N LEU A 100 13.92 15.89 -11.98
CA LEU A 100 12.83 15.17 -11.31
C LEU A 100 11.77 16.11 -10.70
N LEU A 101 12.21 17.23 -10.09
CA LEU A 101 11.28 18.24 -9.57
C LEU A 101 10.48 18.91 -10.70
N ARG A 102 11.14 19.28 -11.81
CA ARG A 102 10.46 19.81 -12.99
C ARG A 102 9.44 18.83 -13.56
N TRP A 103 9.76 17.54 -13.58
CA TRP A 103 8.83 16.50 -14.01
C TRP A 103 7.61 16.40 -13.08
N ILE A 104 7.81 16.40 -11.76
CA ILE A 104 6.71 16.41 -10.79
C ILE A 104 5.81 17.63 -10.97
N ASP A 105 6.41 18.82 -11.12
CA ASP A 105 5.70 20.08 -11.30
C ASP A 105 4.90 20.07 -12.61
N ARG A 106 5.50 19.59 -13.70
CA ARG A 106 4.88 19.52 -15.04
C ARG A 106 3.61 18.68 -15.03
N TYR A 107 3.61 17.56 -14.31
CA TYR A 107 2.48 16.62 -14.26
C TYR A 107 1.63 16.76 -13.00
N ASN A 108 1.93 17.74 -12.14
CA ASN A 108 1.28 17.98 -10.85
C ASN A 108 1.19 16.73 -9.97
N LEU A 109 2.20 15.86 -9.95
CA LEU A 109 2.18 14.58 -9.23
C LEU A 109 2.69 14.70 -7.78
N HIS A 110 2.41 15.83 -7.12
CA HIS A 110 2.85 16.07 -5.75
C HIS A 110 2.18 15.11 -4.76
N SER A 111 2.96 14.57 -3.84
CA SER A 111 2.52 13.71 -2.74
C SER A 111 3.11 14.19 -1.42
N THR A 112 2.45 13.89 -0.29
CA THR A 112 2.91 14.32 1.04
C THR A 112 4.20 13.65 1.51
N ASN A 113 4.57 12.53 0.89
CA ASN A 113 5.68 11.66 1.30
C ASN A 113 6.66 11.39 0.16
N ASP A 114 6.72 12.28 -0.84
CA ASP A 114 7.60 12.14 -2.00
C ASP A 114 7.39 10.84 -2.82
N TYR A 115 6.26 10.13 -2.64
CA TYR A 115 6.02 8.83 -3.27
C TYR A 115 6.22 8.83 -4.79
N TYR A 116 5.62 9.79 -5.51
CA TYR A 116 5.71 9.84 -6.97
C TYR A 116 7.07 10.27 -7.49
N ILE A 117 7.83 11.08 -6.75
CA ILE A 117 9.19 11.46 -7.18
C ILE A 117 10.16 10.30 -6.94
N THR A 118 9.97 9.54 -5.86
CA THR A 118 10.68 8.28 -5.63
C THR A 118 10.33 7.26 -6.71
N LEU A 119 9.05 7.08 -7.04
CA LEU A 119 8.63 6.17 -8.12
C LEU A 119 9.23 6.58 -9.48
N ALA A 120 9.28 7.88 -9.77
CA ALA A 120 9.92 8.41 -10.96
C ALA A 120 11.43 8.08 -11.00
N LEU A 121 12.15 8.32 -9.90
CA LEU A 121 13.57 8.02 -9.80
C LEU A 121 13.87 6.52 -9.96
N TRP A 122 13.06 5.66 -9.35
CA TRP A 122 13.17 4.21 -9.52
C TRP A 122 12.89 3.78 -10.98
N SER A 123 11.94 4.44 -11.63
CA SER A 123 11.68 4.19 -13.05
C SER A 123 12.85 4.61 -13.93
N VAL A 124 13.46 5.75 -13.64
CA VAL A 124 14.66 6.24 -14.32
C VAL A 124 15.83 5.25 -14.19
N ASP A 125 16.06 4.72 -12.98
CA ASP A 125 17.09 3.70 -12.71
C ASP A 125 16.80 2.39 -13.44
N SER A 126 15.56 1.90 -13.40
CA SER A 126 15.12 0.72 -14.16
C SER A 126 15.33 0.90 -15.66
N PHE A 127 15.01 2.09 -16.20
CA PHE A 127 15.21 2.40 -17.62
C PHE A 127 16.70 2.45 -17.97
N TYR A 128 17.54 2.98 -17.08
CA TYR A 128 19.00 2.99 -17.25
C TYR A 128 19.55 1.57 -17.34
N ASN A 129 19.22 0.71 -16.37
CA ASN A 129 19.71 -0.66 -16.34
C ASN A 129 19.28 -1.46 -17.57
N LYS A 130 18.01 -1.31 -18.00
CA LYS A 130 17.53 -1.91 -19.25
C LYS A 130 18.28 -1.41 -20.48
N SER A 131 18.63 -0.13 -20.53
CA SER A 131 19.41 0.43 -21.65
C SER A 131 20.84 -0.13 -21.75
N LEU A 132 21.38 -0.66 -20.65
CA LEU A 132 22.68 -1.35 -20.63
C LEU A 132 22.57 -2.82 -21.05
N GLU A 133 21.42 -3.45 -20.84
CA GLU A 133 21.20 -4.89 -21.07
C GLU A 133 20.81 -5.24 -22.51
N SER A 134 20.28 -4.30 -23.31
CA SER A 134 19.77 -4.59 -24.66
C SER A 134 20.29 -3.64 -25.75
N GLU A 135 20.94 -4.19 -26.78
CA GLU A 135 21.18 -3.47 -28.05
C GLU A 135 19.93 -3.40 -28.95
N GLU A 136 18.84 -4.15 -28.68
CA GLU A 136 17.81 -4.37 -29.71
C GLU A 136 16.33 -4.40 -29.30
N HIS A 137 15.93 -4.13 -28.04
CA HIS A 137 14.51 -4.13 -27.69
C HIS A 137 14.07 -2.82 -27.02
N GLU A 138 13.30 -2.00 -27.76
CA GLU A 138 12.36 -1.02 -27.19
C GLU A 138 11.24 -1.76 -26.41
N GLU A 139 11.61 -2.58 -25.43
CA GLU A 139 10.64 -3.25 -24.57
C GLU A 139 9.88 -2.21 -23.73
N ASN A 140 8.62 -2.53 -23.42
CA ASN A 140 7.66 -1.71 -22.69
C ASN A 140 8.21 -1.13 -21.37
N LEU A 141 8.92 0.00 -21.47
CA LEU A 141 9.36 0.81 -20.35
C LEU A 141 8.12 1.43 -19.72
N SER A 142 7.83 1.01 -18.49
CA SER A 142 6.66 1.41 -17.72
C SER A 142 7.08 1.61 -16.26
N MET A 143 6.55 2.67 -15.65
CA MET A 143 6.64 2.93 -14.22
C MET A 143 5.93 1.84 -13.40
N LEU A 144 4.97 1.13 -14.00
CA LEU A 144 4.24 0.04 -13.32
C LEU A 144 5.16 -1.06 -12.81
N ASN A 145 6.27 -1.32 -13.50
CA ASN A 145 7.25 -2.32 -13.09
C ASN A 145 7.94 -1.98 -11.76
N ASN A 146 7.84 -0.73 -11.31
CA ASN A 146 8.49 -0.22 -10.09
C ASN A 146 7.51 -0.01 -8.93
N ILE A 147 6.23 -0.38 -9.10
CA ILE A 147 5.24 -0.36 -8.02
C ILE A 147 5.26 -1.72 -7.33
N LEU A 148 5.74 -1.76 -6.08
CA LEU A 148 5.96 -3.02 -5.36
C LEU A 148 4.89 -3.26 -4.29
N TYR A 149 4.42 -4.51 -4.16
CA TYR A 149 3.51 -4.94 -3.10
C TYR A 149 4.23 -5.80 -2.05
N GLU A 150 4.17 -5.39 -0.78
CA GLU A 150 4.95 -5.97 0.34
C GLU A 150 4.83 -7.49 0.47
N LYS A 151 3.64 -8.05 0.18
CA LYS A 151 3.37 -9.49 0.33
C LYS A 151 4.17 -10.36 -0.66
N GLU A 152 4.66 -9.78 -1.76
CA GLU A 152 5.43 -10.49 -2.78
C GLU A 152 6.91 -10.61 -2.41
N TYR A 153 7.37 -9.86 -1.40
CA TYR A 153 8.80 -9.73 -1.10
C TYR A 153 9.24 -10.34 0.23
N ASP A 154 8.35 -11.03 0.97
CA ASP A 154 8.66 -11.71 2.24
C ASP A 154 9.42 -10.83 3.28
N ILE A 155 9.38 -9.49 3.11
CA ILE A 155 10.24 -8.52 3.81
C ILE A 155 9.86 -8.42 5.29
N TYR A 156 8.70 -8.96 5.68
CA TYR A 156 8.27 -9.01 7.06
C TYR A 156 7.63 -10.35 7.42
N LYS A 157 8.29 -11.06 8.36
CA LYS A 157 7.56 -11.87 9.34
C LYS A 157 6.46 -10.98 9.90
N ILE A 158 5.21 -11.23 9.51
CA ILE A 158 4.01 -10.54 10.02
C ILE A 158 4.22 -10.25 11.52
N ASP A 159 4.31 -8.98 11.88
CA ASP A 159 4.62 -8.54 13.23
C ASP A 159 3.66 -9.25 14.20
N LYS A 160 4.19 -10.20 14.97
CA LYS A 160 3.39 -11.01 15.91
C LYS A 160 2.67 -10.09 16.90
N ASP A 161 3.19 -8.88 17.12
CA ASP A 161 2.64 -7.89 18.04
C ASP A 161 1.41 -7.15 17.47
N LEU A 162 1.09 -7.31 16.19
CA LEU A 162 -0.15 -6.80 15.58
C LEU A 162 -1.34 -7.74 15.78
N LYS A 163 -1.11 -9.01 16.13
CA LYS A 163 -2.18 -9.98 16.37
C LYS A 163 -2.50 -10.02 17.86
N PRO A 164 -3.72 -9.63 18.30
CA PRO A 164 -4.06 -9.67 19.73
C PRO A 164 -4.01 -11.10 20.27
N PHE A 165 -4.44 -12.07 19.45
CA PHE A 165 -4.33 -13.52 19.68
C PHE A 165 -4.44 -14.26 18.34
N ILE A 166 -4.29 -15.58 18.32
CA ILE A 166 -4.47 -16.40 17.12
C ILE A 166 -5.96 -16.75 17.02
N PHE A 167 -6.61 -16.45 15.89
CA PHE A 167 -7.98 -16.89 15.65
C PHE A 167 -8.00 -18.41 15.48
N MET A 168 -8.46 -19.11 16.52
CA MET A 168 -8.51 -20.56 16.56
C MET A 168 -9.91 -20.96 17.02
N PRO A 169 -10.84 -21.16 16.08
CA PRO A 169 -12.21 -21.59 16.38
C PRO A 169 -12.26 -22.90 17.16
N THR A 170 -11.22 -23.72 17.07
CA THR A 170 -11.07 -24.94 17.87
C THR A 170 -10.98 -24.67 19.37
N TYR A 171 -10.61 -23.46 19.82
CA TYR A 171 -10.72 -23.09 21.24
C TYR A 171 -12.16 -22.83 21.70
N LEU A 172 -13.12 -22.64 20.79
CA LEU A 172 -14.55 -22.67 21.13
C LEU A 172 -14.97 -24.05 21.64
N CYS A 173 -14.20 -25.08 21.31
CA CYS A 173 -14.41 -26.44 21.76
C CYS A 173 -13.78 -26.70 23.13
N HIS A 174 -13.15 -25.73 23.82
CA HIS A 174 -12.57 -26.00 25.15
C HIS A 174 -13.66 -25.91 26.23
N PRO A 175 -14.00 -27.03 26.92
CA PRO A 175 -15.06 -27.02 27.91
C PRO A 175 -14.49 -26.48 29.22
N LEU A 176 -15.05 -25.40 29.74
CA LEU A 176 -14.96 -25.11 31.18
C LEU A 176 -16.38 -24.97 31.72
N ASN A 177 -16.92 -26.15 32.04
CA ASN A 177 -18.21 -26.41 32.70
C ASN A 177 -19.46 -26.16 31.84
N LYS A 178 -20.52 -26.91 32.17
CA LYS A 178 -21.84 -27.03 31.52
C LYS A 178 -22.68 -25.73 31.48
N LYS A 179 -22.04 -24.57 31.39
CA LYS A 179 -22.67 -23.26 31.16
C LYS A 179 -21.87 -22.53 30.10
N ARG A 180 -22.56 -21.86 29.18
CA ARG A 180 -21.97 -21.00 28.14
C ARG A 180 -20.75 -20.25 28.70
N PRO A 181 -19.53 -20.45 28.16
CA PRO A 181 -18.34 -19.86 28.74
C PRO A 181 -18.46 -18.32 28.71
N PRO A 182 -18.08 -17.62 29.80
CA PRO A 182 -17.95 -16.17 29.78
C PRO A 182 -16.94 -15.73 28.71
N ILE A 183 -17.23 -14.63 28.02
CA ILE A 183 -16.40 -14.06 26.93
C ILE A 183 -14.92 -13.89 27.37
N GLU A 184 -14.70 -13.59 28.65
CA GLU A 184 -13.39 -13.40 29.28
C GLU A 184 -12.47 -14.65 29.22
N LYS A 185 -13.02 -15.86 29.03
CA LYS A 185 -12.23 -17.10 28.96
C LYS A 185 -11.50 -17.31 27.65
N PHE A 186 -11.87 -16.60 26.58
CA PHE A 186 -11.16 -16.66 25.30
C PHE A 186 -9.79 -15.95 25.34
N GLU A 187 -9.49 -15.26 26.44
CA GLU A 187 -8.38 -14.31 26.54
C GLU A 187 -7.12 -14.87 27.20
N ASN A 188 -7.25 -15.97 27.95
CA ASN A 188 -6.13 -16.55 28.66
C ASN A 188 -5.17 -17.25 27.69
N LYS A 189 -4.15 -16.49 27.29
CA LYS A 189 -2.87 -16.97 26.72
C LYS A 189 -2.00 -17.63 27.80
N GLU A 190 -2.56 -18.16 28.88
CA GLU A 190 -1.78 -19.10 29.67
C GLU A 190 -1.42 -20.22 28.72
N LYS A 191 -0.11 -20.37 28.50
CA LYS A 191 0.45 -21.39 27.66
C LYS A 191 -0.25 -22.69 28.07
N PHE A 192 -1.09 -23.23 27.19
CA PHE A 192 -1.44 -24.64 27.23
C PHE A 192 -0.14 -25.39 26.92
N TYR A 193 0.78 -25.40 27.88
CA TYR A 193 1.75 -26.47 27.97
C TYR A 193 0.91 -27.73 28.07
N TYR A 194 1.04 -28.57 27.06
CA TYR A 194 0.70 -29.97 27.20
C TYR A 194 1.58 -30.47 28.34
N GLU A 195 1.03 -30.50 29.56
CA GLU A 195 1.46 -31.51 30.51
C GLU A 195 1.07 -32.82 29.82
N GLU A 196 2.07 -33.53 29.32
CA GLU A 196 1.98 -34.92 28.88
C GLU A 196 1.61 -35.77 30.10
N ASP A 197 0.37 -35.62 30.57
CA ASP A 197 -0.19 -36.49 31.58
C ASP A 197 -0.95 -37.62 30.88
N GLU A 198 -0.43 -38.80 31.17
CA GLU A 198 -0.83 -40.14 30.75
C GLU A 198 -2.36 -40.37 30.66
N GLU A 199 -2.76 -41.04 29.58
CA GLU A 199 -3.93 -41.91 29.47
C GLU A 199 -5.24 -41.47 30.16
N LYS A 200 -5.83 -40.36 29.71
CA LYS A 200 -7.28 -40.15 29.78
C LYS A 200 -7.80 -39.65 28.44
N SER A 201 -8.86 -40.29 27.94
CA SER A 201 -9.63 -39.93 26.74
C SER A 201 -9.93 -38.43 26.70
N ASP A 202 -9.03 -37.68 26.07
CA ASP A 202 -8.94 -36.22 26.14
C ASP A 202 -9.85 -35.58 25.08
N PHE A 203 -11.13 -35.95 25.10
CA PHE A 203 -12.13 -35.29 24.25
C PHE A 203 -12.47 -33.92 24.85
N ARG A 204 -11.58 -32.95 24.64
CA ARG A 204 -11.78 -31.54 25.02
C ARG A 204 -12.63 -30.89 23.91
N GLY A 205 -13.94 -30.84 24.15
CA GLY A 205 -14.93 -30.47 23.14
C GLY A 205 -16.23 -29.93 23.72
N ILE A 206 -16.96 -29.13 22.94
CA ILE A 206 -18.42 -29.09 23.02
C ILE A 206 -18.92 -30.05 21.93
N SER A 207 -19.65 -31.08 22.33
CA SER A 207 -20.26 -32.05 21.40
C SER A 207 -21.77 -32.03 21.58
N TRP A 208 -22.48 -32.26 20.48
CA TRP A 208 -23.92 -32.47 20.55
C TRP A 208 -24.21 -33.75 21.35
N ASP A 209 -25.02 -33.63 22.39
CA ASP A 209 -25.59 -34.78 23.10
C ASP A 209 -27.08 -34.88 22.75
N PRO A 210 -27.47 -35.80 21.84
CA PRO A 210 -28.85 -36.00 21.41
C PRO A 210 -29.81 -36.37 22.54
N LEU A 211 -29.30 -36.79 23.70
CA LEU A 211 -30.11 -37.12 24.88
C LEU A 211 -30.48 -35.88 25.70
N SER A 212 -29.79 -34.75 25.48
CA SER A 212 -29.92 -33.53 26.28
C SER A 212 -30.53 -32.35 25.52
N GLU A 213 -30.23 -32.24 24.23
CA GLU A 213 -30.69 -31.15 23.37
C GLU A 213 -30.90 -31.64 21.94
N ASN A 214 -31.79 -30.98 21.20
CA ASN A 214 -31.95 -31.29 19.77
C ASN A 214 -30.85 -30.61 18.95
N TRP A 215 -30.65 -31.08 17.70
CA TRP A 215 -29.62 -30.54 16.82
C TRP A 215 -29.74 -29.03 16.59
N SER A 216 -30.96 -28.51 16.46
CA SER A 216 -31.19 -27.08 16.21
C SER A 216 -30.71 -26.22 17.37
N GLU A 217 -30.99 -26.62 18.61
CA GLU A 217 -30.55 -25.92 19.82
C GLU A 217 -29.02 -25.90 19.94
N PHE A 218 -28.38 -27.03 19.64
CA PHE A 218 -26.93 -27.14 19.63
C PHE A 218 -26.30 -26.27 18.52
N GLU A 219 -26.85 -26.33 17.30
CA GLU A 219 -26.38 -25.55 16.16
C GLU A 219 -26.50 -24.04 16.40
N GLU A 220 -27.62 -23.58 16.94
CA GLU A 220 -27.81 -22.18 17.32
C GLU A 220 -26.77 -21.71 18.34
N SER A 221 -26.49 -22.56 19.34
CA SER A 221 -25.45 -22.28 20.35
C SER A 221 -24.06 -22.17 19.72
N MET A 222 -23.71 -23.09 18.80
CA MET A 222 -22.43 -23.07 18.09
C MET A 222 -22.27 -21.83 17.20
N ILE A 223 -23.30 -21.47 16.43
CA ILE A 223 -23.32 -20.27 15.60
C ILE A 223 -23.16 -19.02 16.47
N TYR A 224 -23.87 -18.95 17.60
CA TYR A 224 -23.75 -17.85 18.55
C TYR A 224 -22.32 -17.70 19.07
N MET A 225 -21.71 -18.78 19.58
CA MET A 225 -20.33 -18.75 20.10
C MET A 225 -19.32 -18.33 19.03
N PHE A 226 -19.45 -18.86 17.81
CA PHE A 226 -18.58 -18.50 16.70
C PHE A 226 -18.70 -17.01 16.32
N ASN A 227 -19.92 -16.48 16.30
CA ASN A 227 -20.17 -15.07 16.00
C ASN A 227 -19.58 -14.15 17.08
N GLU A 228 -19.77 -14.47 18.36
CA GLU A 228 -19.20 -13.69 19.46
C GLU A 228 -17.67 -13.72 19.45
N TYR A 229 -17.06 -14.88 19.22
CA TYR A 229 -15.59 -15.00 19.10
C TYR A 229 -15.04 -14.23 17.90
N THR A 230 -15.73 -14.30 16.76
CA THR A 230 -15.37 -13.54 15.54
C THR A 230 -15.46 -12.04 15.80
N LYS A 231 -16.50 -11.58 16.50
CA LYS A 231 -16.68 -10.18 16.88
C LYS A 231 -15.57 -9.70 17.81
N LEU A 232 -15.27 -10.46 18.87
CA LEU A 232 -14.20 -10.15 19.83
C LEU A 232 -12.82 -10.07 19.14
N TYR A 233 -12.50 -11.07 18.33
CA TYR A 233 -11.24 -11.09 17.57
C TYR A 233 -11.09 -9.85 16.69
N ARG A 234 -12.18 -9.50 15.99
CA ARG A 234 -12.22 -8.33 15.14
C ARG A 234 -12.01 -7.04 15.93
N GLU A 235 -12.80 -6.79 16.97
CA GLU A 235 -12.72 -5.57 17.77
C GLU A 235 -11.31 -5.34 18.32
N ARG A 236 -10.71 -6.38 18.92
CA ARG A 236 -9.35 -6.30 19.48
C ARG A 236 -8.29 -6.12 18.42
N THR A 237 -8.44 -6.76 17.27
CA THR A 237 -7.49 -6.58 16.16
C THR A 237 -7.55 -5.14 15.66
N LEU A 238 -8.76 -4.60 15.47
CA LEU A 238 -8.94 -3.22 15.03
C LEU A 238 -8.39 -2.20 16.05
N GLU A 239 -8.64 -2.42 17.33
CA GLU A 239 -8.10 -1.58 18.41
C GLU A 239 -6.57 -1.61 18.43
N ARG A 240 -5.97 -2.81 18.31
CA ARG A 240 -4.51 -2.98 18.26
C ARG A 240 -3.89 -2.27 17.06
N TYR A 241 -4.50 -2.37 15.88
CA TYR A 241 -4.06 -1.67 14.68
C TYR A 241 -4.14 -0.16 14.87
N LYS A 242 -5.27 0.36 15.36
CA LYS A 242 -5.45 1.79 15.65
C LYS A 242 -4.43 2.29 16.68
N SER A 243 -4.17 1.54 17.76
CA SER A 243 -3.17 1.91 18.78
C SER A 243 -1.75 1.99 18.23
N LYS A 244 -1.48 1.31 17.11
CA LYS A 244 -0.21 1.33 16.39
C LYS A 244 -0.21 2.28 15.20
N GLY A 245 -1.17 3.19 15.09
CA GLY A 245 -1.21 4.22 14.04
C GLY A 245 -1.76 3.75 12.69
N TYR A 246 -2.30 2.53 12.58
CA TYR A 246 -2.95 2.09 11.35
C TYR A 246 -4.31 2.77 11.19
N ILE A 247 -4.63 3.16 9.96
CA ILE A 247 -5.88 3.79 9.58
C ILE A 247 -6.65 2.93 8.58
N GLU A 248 -7.96 3.11 8.57
CA GLU A 248 -8.85 2.42 7.64
C GLU A 248 -8.59 2.92 6.21
N ALA A 249 -8.30 2.00 5.30
CA ALA A 249 -8.14 2.30 3.90
C ALA A 249 -9.51 2.61 3.28
N LYS A 250 -9.56 3.68 2.50
CA LYS A 250 -10.75 4.02 1.72
C LYS A 250 -10.81 3.08 0.52
N GLU A 251 -11.87 2.27 0.43
CA GLU A 251 -12.14 1.52 -0.79
C GLU A 251 -12.79 2.45 -1.83
N LYS A 252 -12.16 2.62 -3.00
CA LYS A 252 -12.84 3.22 -4.15
C LYS A 252 -12.50 2.48 -5.43
N ARG A 253 -13.53 1.94 -6.09
CA ARG A 253 -13.37 0.98 -7.18
C ARG A 253 -13.90 1.46 -8.53
N LYS A 254 -14.43 2.69 -8.61
CA LYS A 254 -14.94 3.22 -9.88
C LYS A 254 -13.76 3.65 -10.75
N VAL A 255 -13.39 2.78 -11.68
CA VAL A 255 -12.31 2.95 -12.67
C VAL A 255 -12.31 4.36 -13.30
N LYS A 256 -13.49 4.87 -13.68
CA LYS A 256 -13.62 6.20 -14.28
C LYS A 256 -13.09 7.35 -13.42
N HIS A 257 -13.09 7.23 -12.09
CA HIS A 257 -12.58 8.30 -11.23
C HIS A 257 -11.06 8.44 -11.30
N PHE A 258 -10.33 7.36 -11.61
CA PHE A 258 -8.89 7.44 -11.85
C PHE A 258 -8.60 8.21 -13.14
N ILE A 259 -9.39 7.96 -14.18
CA ILE A 259 -9.32 8.71 -15.44
C ILE A 259 -9.65 10.19 -15.21
N TRP A 260 -10.70 10.50 -14.45
CA TRP A 260 -11.05 11.89 -14.09
C TRP A 260 -9.91 12.58 -13.35
N LEU A 261 -9.21 11.87 -12.46
CA LEU A 261 -8.06 12.40 -11.76
C LEU A 261 -6.90 12.72 -12.71
N VAL A 262 -6.62 11.87 -13.72
CA VAL A 262 -5.61 12.16 -14.74
C VAL A 262 -5.98 13.41 -15.54
N TYR A 263 -7.22 13.50 -16.03
CA TYR A 263 -7.67 14.69 -16.78
C TYR A 263 -7.55 15.97 -15.96
N TYR A 264 -8.01 15.94 -14.70
CA TYR A 264 -7.97 17.11 -13.83
C TYR A 264 -6.55 17.49 -13.44
N GLN A 265 -5.80 16.55 -12.86
CA GLN A 265 -4.52 16.84 -12.24
C GLN A 265 -3.41 17.04 -13.27
N VAL A 266 -3.37 16.22 -14.32
CA VAL A 266 -2.22 16.13 -15.23
C VAL A 266 -2.47 16.92 -16.50
N LEU A 267 -3.67 16.83 -17.07
CA LEU A 267 -4.03 17.55 -18.30
C LEU A 267 -4.69 18.92 -18.04
N GLY A 268 -4.99 19.25 -16.77
CA GLY A 268 -5.52 20.56 -16.38
C GLY A 268 -6.98 20.81 -16.79
N PHE A 269 -7.76 19.75 -17.03
CA PHE A 269 -9.17 19.88 -17.40
C PHE A 269 -9.98 20.44 -16.23
N THR A 270 -10.97 21.27 -16.52
CA THR A 270 -11.89 21.77 -15.50
C THR A 270 -12.90 20.70 -15.09
N LEU A 271 -13.58 20.91 -13.96
CA LEU A 271 -14.66 20.00 -13.54
C LEU A 271 -15.79 19.95 -14.58
N ARG A 272 -16.04 21.06 -15.26
CA ARG A 272 -17.04 21.16 -16.34
C ARG A 272 -16.65 20.33 -17.55
N ASP A 273 -15.41 20.43 -18.02
CA ASP A 273 -14.95 19.64 -19.18
C ASP A 273 -15.14 18.14 -18.93
N ILE A 274 -14.76 17.68 -17.72
CA ILE A 274 -14.91 16.27 -17.34
C ILE A 274 -16.40 15.91 -17.16
N ALA A 275 -17.21 16.80 -16.57
CA ALA A 275 -18.64 16.61 -16.40
C ALA A 275 -19.35 16.42 -17.76
N ASP A 276 -19.02 17.24 -18.74
CA ASP A 276 -19.58 17.21 -20.09
C ASP A 276 -19.18 15.92 -20.83
N ILE A 277 -17.91 15.53 -20.80
CA ILE A 277 -17.41 14.29 -21.43
C ILE A 277 -18.11 13.04 -20.88
N TYR A 278 -18.37 13.02 -19.57
CA TYR A 278 -18.91 11.84 -18.88
C TYR A 278 -20.40 11.95 -18.53
N ASN A 279 -21.10 12.95 -19.06
CA ASN A 279 -22.50 13.26 -18.78
C ASN A 279 -22.83 13.12 -17.27
N SER A 280 -22.05 13.83 -16.44
CA SER A 280 -22.08 13.76 -14.98
C SER A 280 -22.17 15.17 -14.39
N ASN A 281 -22.59 15.30 -13.13
CA ASN A 281 -22.55 16.60 -12.45
C ASN A 281 -21.12 16.91 -11.95
N GLU A 282 -20.66 18.16 -12.10
CA GLU A 282 -19.40 18.70 -11.56
C GLU A 282 -19.16 18.30 -10.08
N ASP A 283 -20.19 18.34 -9.22
CA ASP A 283 -20.08 17.91 -7.81
C ASP A 283 -19.74 16.43 -7.66
N THR A 284 -20.29 15.60 -8.53
CA THR A 284 -20.02 14.16 -8.56
C THR A 284 -18.61 13.90 -9.06
N VAL A 285 -18.17 14.65 -10.07
CA VAL A 285 -16.81 14.62 -10.59
C VAL A 285 -15.82 15.01 -9.50
N TRP A 286 -16.05 16.12 -8.80
CA TRP A 286 -15.17 16.58 -7.71
C TRP A 286 -15.08 15.59 -6.55
N LYS A 287 -16.21 15.03 -6.08
CA LYS A 287 -16.19 13.96 -5.07
C LYS A 287 -15.47 12.71 -5.59
N GLY A 288 -15.58 12.44 -6.89
CA GLY A 288 -14.83 11.44 -7.64
C GLY A 288 -13.31 11.67 -7.56
N ILE A 289 -12.85 12.83 -7.97
CA ILE A 289 -11.44 13.24 -7.98
C ILE A 289 -10.87 13.26 -6.58
N LYS A 290 -11.52 14.00 -5.65
CA LYS A 290 -11.02 14.21 -4.29
C LYS A 290 -10.77 12.92 -3.54
N SER A 291 -11.75 12.02 -3.56
CA SER A 291 -11.56 10.78 -2.81
C SER A 291 -10.66 9.77 -3.54
N THR A 292 -10.41 9.92 -4.85
CA THR A 292 -9.42 9.09 -5.55
C THR A 292 -8.01 9.60 -5.28
N SER A 293 -7.78 10.91 -5.28
CA SER A 293 -6.46 11.51 -5.01
C SER A 293 -5.95 11.13 -3.62
N GLU A 294 -6.82 11.09 -2.62
CA GLU A 294 -6.48 10.63 -1.26
C GLU A 294 -6.00 9.17 -1.23
N ILE A 295 -6.56 8.29 -2.08
CA ILE A 295 -6.20 6.87 -2.12
C ILE A 295 -4.87 6.66 -2.86
N VAL A 296 -4.63 7.46 -3.90
CA VAL A 296 -3.39 7.40 -4.68
C VAL A 296 -2.34 8.38 -4.18
N LEU A 297 -2.55 9.00 -3.02
CA LEU A 297 -1.56 9.85 -2.34
C LEU A 297 -1.18 11.13 -3.09
N ILE A 298 -2.08 11.66 -3.92
CA ILE A 298 -1.88 12.92 -4.66
C ILE A 298 -2.47 14.09 -3.89
N ASN A 299 -1.67 15.16 -3.79
CA ASN A 299 -2.11 16.48 -3.37
C ASN A 299 -2.81 17.20 -4.54
N LEU A 300 -4.11 17.43 -4.42
CA LEU A 300 -4.88 18.11 -5.46
C LEU A 300 -4.42 19.55 -5.63
N SER A 301 -4.23 19.96 -6.88
CA SER A 301 -3.99 21.36 -7.19
C SER A 301 -5.26 22.20 -6.98
N ASN A 302 -5.16 23.23 -6.13
CA ASN A 302 -6.27 24.15 -5.85
C ASN A 302 -6.51 25.20 -6.94
N SER A 303 -5.58 25.33 -7.91
CA SER A 303 -5.67 26.37 -8.95
C SER A 303 -6.81 26.14 -9.94
N LEU A 304 -7.22 24.87 -10.13
CA LEU A 304 -8.23 24.46 -11.11
C LEU A 304 -9.66 24.44 -10.56
N ARG A 305 -9.84 24.65 -9.24
CA ARG A 305 -11.17 24.71 -8.61
C ARG A 305 -11.87 26.07 -8.78
N LYS A 306 -11.13 27.11 -9.19
CA LYS A 306 -11.59 28.51 -9.24
C LYS A 306 -11.83 29.04 -10.66
N ARG A 307 -11.67 28.21 -11.69
CA ARG A 307 -11.96 28.55 -13.10
C ARG A 307 -13.25 27.88 -13.51
#